data_AF-A0A839VDW9-F1
#
_entry.id   AF-A0A839VDW9-F1
#
_cell.length_a   1.000
_cell.length_b   1.000
_cell.length_c   1.000
_cell.angle_alpha   90.00
_cell.angle_beta   90.00
_cell.angle_gamma   90.00
#
_symmetry.space_group_name_H-M   'P 1'
#
loop_
_entity.id
_entity.type
_entity.pdbx_description
1 polymer ?
#
loop_
_entity_poly.entity_id
_entity_poly.type
_entity_poly.pdbx_seq_one_letter_code
_entity_poly.pdbx_strand_id
1 'polypeptide(L)'
;MKSTDINISTRLGFSFGTLILIMCIIAGIGIRSLLRASEATGEIVGDRQVKVTLATATADQVNISAQNLRNAILARNQQELNLYLDHLEKNTATVGTLLARIEKTINT
;
A
#
# COMPACT_ATOMS: atom_id res chain seq x y z
N MET A 1 26.25 -22.24 -54.02
CA MET A 1 25.33 -21.51 -54.91
C MET A 1 25.41 -20.03 -54.57
N LYS A 2 25.55 -19.21 -55.60
CA LYS A 2 26.02 -17.82 -55.57
C LYS A 2 24.83 -16.89 -55.31
N SER A 3 24.77 -16.28 -54.13
CA SER A 3 23.75 -15.29 -53.76
C SER A 3 24.05 -13.95 -54.46
N THR A 4 23.83 -13.89 -55.77
CA THR A 4 23.87 -12.64 -56.54
C THR A 4 22.43 -12.28 -56.86
N ASP A 5 22.07 -11.01 -56.62
CA ASP A 5 20.76 -10.38 -56.84
C ASP A 5 19.72 -10.48 -55.71
N ILE A 6 20.13 -10.23 -54.46
CA ILE A 6 19.19 -9.66 -53.49
C ILE A 6 18.94 -8.21 -53.92
N ASN A 7 17.75 -7.93 -54.43
CA ASN A 7 17.32 -6.56 -54.77
C ASN A 7 17.63 -5.61 -53.61
N ILE A 8 18.20 -4.44 -53.90
CA ILE A 8 18.60 -3.45 -52.90
C ILE A 8 17.45 -3.13 -51.91
N SER A 9 16.21 -3.18 -52.42
CA SER A 9 14.95 -2.99 -51.70
C SER A 9 14.72 -4.05 -50.62
N THR A 10 15.06 -5.31 -50.88
CA THR A 10 14.90 -6.42 -49.92
C THR A 10 15.89 -6.29 -48.77
N ARG A 11 17.13 -5.87 -49.05
CA ARG A 11 18.14 -5.61 -48.02
C ARG A 11 17.74 -4.44 -47.12
N LEU A 12 17.23 -3.36 -47.71
CA LEU A 12 16.79 -2.17 -46.99
C LEU A 12 15.55 -2.46 -46.12
N GLY A 13 14.57 -3.21 -46.65
CA GLY A 13 13.40 -3.66 -45.90
C GLY A 13 13.75 -4.56 -44.72
N PHE A 14 14.74 -5.46 -44.88
CA PHE A 14 15.19 -6.33 -43.80
C PHE A 14 15.85 -5.55 -42.65
N SER A 15 16.74 -4.59 -42.96
CA SER A 15 17.36 -3.74 -41.95
C SER A 15 16.33 -2.90 -41.19
N PHE A 16 15.35 -2.33 -41.90
CA PHE A 16 14.33 -1.49 -41.29
C PHE A 16 13.34 -2.32 -40.46
N GLY A 17 12.92 -3.48 -40.97
CA GLY A 17 12.08 -4.43 -40.23
C GLY A 17 12.75 -4.95 -38.97
N THR A 18 14.06 -5.20 -39.01
CA THR A 18 14.83 -5.62 -37.82
C THR A 18 14.85 -4.52 -36.76
N LEU A 19 15.03 -3.25 -37.16
CA LEU A 19 14.97 -2.12 -36.22
C LEU A 19 13.58 -1.97 -35.58
N ILE A 20 12.52 -2.08 -36.38
CA ILE A 20 11.14 -2.04 -35.87
C ILE A 20 10.91 -3.17 -34.87
N LEU A 21 11.34 -4.39 -35.20
CA LEU A 21 11.22 -5.55 -34.31
C LEU A 21 11.91 -5.30 -32.96
N ILE A 22 13.14 -4.77 -32.99
CA ILE A 22 13.89 -4.44 -31.77
C ILE A 22 13.15 -3.36 -30.96
N MET A 23 12.61 -2.32 -31.61
CA MET A 23 11.78 -1.32 -30.92
C MET A 23 10.56 -1.94 -30.25
N CYS A 24 9.85 -2.84 -30.93
CA CYS A 24 8.70 -3.53 -30.36
C CYS A 24 9.08 -4.36 -29.14
N ILE A 25 10.23 -5.05 -29.19
CA ILE A 25 10.74 -5.83 -28.06
C ILE A 25 11.06 -4.92 -26.87
N ILE A 26 11.79 -3.82 -27.09
CA ILE A 26 12.13 -2.86 -26.03
C ILE A 26 10.86 -2.25 -25.42
N ALA A 27 9.91 -1.83 -26.26
CA ALA A 27 8.63 -1.30 -25.80
C ALA A 27 7.84 -2.32 -24.98
N GLY A 28 7.81 -3.58 -25.41
CA GLY A 28 7.17 -4.67 -24.67
C GLY A 28 7.80 -4.92 -23.31
N ILE A 29 9.14 -4.91 -23.22
CA ILE A 29 9.87 -5.02 -21.95
C ILE A 29 9.54 -3.82 -21.04
N GLY A 30 9.52 -2.61 -21.60
CA GLY A 30 9.17 -1.39 -20.88
C GLY A 30 7.76 -1.45 -20.28
N ILE A 31 6.77 -1.84 -21.07
CA ILE A 31 5.38 -2.02 -20.60
C ILE A 31 5.32 -3.06 -19.47
N ARG A 32 5.99 -4.21 -19.64
CA ARG A 32 5.97 -5.28 -18.63
C ARG A 32 6.66 -4.87 -17.33
N SER A 33 7.73 -4.07 -17.41
CA SER A 33 8.40 -3.49 -16.24
C SER A 33 7.49 -2.51 -15.52
N LEU A 34 6.78 -1.65 -16.27
CA LEU A 34 5.86 -0.67 -15.71
C LEU A 34 4.67 -1.34 -15.02
N LEU A 35 4.10 -2.39 -15.62
CA LEU A 35 3.01 -3.17 -15.02
C LEU A 35 3.45 -3.85 -13.71
N ARG A 36 4.63 -4.48 -13.68
CA ARG A 36 5.17 -5.06 -12.44
C ARG A 36 5.40 -4.03 -11.34
N ALA A 37 5.94 -2.86 -11.71
CA ALA A 37 6.13 -1.76 -10.76
C ALA A 37 4.78 -1.23 -10.25
N SER A 38 3.77 -1.16 -11.12
CA SER A 38 2.40 -0.78 -10.75
C SER A 38 1.75 -1.79 -9.82
N GLU A 39 1.90 -3.09 -10.07
CA GLU A 39 1.40 -4.17 -9.20
C GLU A 39 2.05 -4.12 -7.82
N ALA A 40 3.38 -4.02 -7.77
CA ALA A 40 4.12 -3.91 -6.51
C ALA A 40 3.75 -2.63 -5.73
N THR A 41 3.56 -1.51 -6.43
CA THR A 41 3.09 -0.27 -5.80
C THR A 41 1.65 -0.40 -5.29
N GLY A 42 0.79 -1.09 -6.05
CA GLY A 42 -0.59 -1.40 -5.66
C GLY A 42 -0.65 -2.26 -4.39
N GLU A 43 0.20 -3.26 -4.25
CA GLU A 43 0.30 -4.10 -3.04
C GLU A 43 0.81 -3.31 -1.83
N ILE A 44 1.84 -2.48 -2.01
CA ILE A 44 2.40 -1.65 -0.94
C ILE A 44 1.36 -0.65 -0.41
N VAL A 45 0.68 0.05 -1.32
CA VAL A 45 -0.30 1.10 -0.96
C VAL A 45 -1.62 0.49 -0.49
N GLY A 46 -2.09 -0.56 -1.17
CA GLY A 46 -3.40 -1.16 -0.93
C GLY A 46 -3.46 -2.04 0.31
N ASP A 47 -2.37 -2.73 0.66
CA ASP A 47 -2.37 -3.69 1.77
C ASP A 47 -1.47 -3.24 2.92
N ARG A 48 -0.17 -3.08 2.65
CA ARG A 48 0.81 -2.85 3.72
C ARG A 48 0.63 -1.49 4.40
N GLN A 49 0.40 -0.43 3.63
CA GLN A 49 0.16 0.90 4.18
C GLN A 49 -1.14 0.95 5.02
N VAL A 50 -2.19 0.29 4.56
CA VAL A 50 -3.48 0.20 5.28
C VAL A 50 -3.30 -0.51 6.61
N LYS A 51 -2.59 -1.65 6.64
CA LYS A 51 -2.28 -2.39 7.86
C LYS A 51 -1.45 -1.55 8.85
N VAL A 52 -0.41 -0.86 8.37
CA VAL A 52 0.42 0.02 9.23
C VAL A 52 -0.40 1.17 9.81
N THR A 53 -1.21 1.86 8.99
CA THR A 53 -2.05 2.96 9.47
C THR A 53 -3.07 2.50 10.52
N LEU A 54 -3.71 1.34 10.33
CA LEU A 54 -4.64 0.76 11.31
C LEU A 54 -3.93 0.38 12.62
N ALA A 55 -2.75 -0.24 12.53
CA ALA A 55 -1.96 -0.61 13.70
C ALA A 55 -1.51 0.62 14.51
N THR A 56 -0.99 1.66 13.83
CA THR A 56 -0.60 2.92 14.45
C THR A 56 -1.79 3.60 15.12
N ALA A 57 -2.93 3.72 14.44
CA ALA A 57 -4.15 4.31 15.01
C ALA A 57 -4.63 3.55 16.26
N THR A 58 -4.50 2.22 16.26
CA THR A 58 -4.85 1.38 17.43
C THR A 58 -3.91 1.66 18.60
N ALA A 59 -2.60 1.70 18.36
CA ALA A 59 -1.60 1.98 19.37
C ALA A 59 -1.78 3.39 19.99
N ASP A 60 -2.06 4.39 19.17
CA ASP A 60 -2.35 5.75 19.63
C ASP A 60 -3.59 5.78 20.53
N GLN A 61 -4.66 5.09 20.13
CA GLN A 61 -5.90 5.07 20.91
C GLN A 61 -5.74 4.34 22.25
N VAL A 62 -4.94 3.27 22.29
CA VAL A 62 -4.55 2.60 23.54
C VAL A 62 -3.73 3.55 24.43
N ASN A 63 -2.80 4.31 23.86
CA ASN A 63 -2.01 5.28 24.62
C ASN A 63 -2.88 6.41 25.20
N ILE A 64 -3.83 6.95 24.43
CA ILE A 64 -4.79 7.94 24.94
C ILE A 64 -5.65 7.33 26.05
N SER A 65 -6.06 6.07 25.92
CA SER A 65 -6.78 5.34 26.98
C SER A 65 -5.95 5.25 28.27
N ALA A 66 -4.67 4.87 28.16
CA ALA A 66 -3.77 4.82 29.32
C ALA A 66 -3.58 6.20 29.97
N GLN A 67 -3.48 7.26 29.16
CA GLN A 67 -3.41 8.64 29.67
C GLN A 67 -4.69 9.07 30.38
N ASN A 68 -5.86 8.77 29.82
CA ASN A 68 -7.15 9.06 30.45
C ASN A 68 -7.31 8.31 31.76
N LEU A 69 -6.92 7.03 31.80
CA LEU A 69 -6.92 6.25 33.04
C LEU A 69 -5.99 6.86 34.10
N ARG A 70 -4.79 7.28 33.72
CA ARG A 70 -3.88 8.00 34.63
C ARG A 70 -4.50 9.30 35.13
N ASN A 71 -5.12 10.08 34.25
CA ASN A 71 -5.74 11.34 34.61
C ASN A 71 -6.97 11.15 35.50
N ALA A 72 -7.72 10.05 35.32
CA ALA A 72 -8.80 9.64 36.20
C ALA A 72 -8.29 9.35 37.62
N ILE A 73 -7.18 8.63 37.76
CA ILE A 73 -6.55 8.33 39.07
C ILE A 73 -6.09 9.61 39.78
N LEU A 74 -5.65 10.62 39.02
CA LEU A 74 -5.15 11.90 39.54
C LEU A 74 -6.24 12.99 39.61
N ALA A 75 -7.51 12.66 39.33
CA ALA A 75 -8.60 13.62 39.30
C ALA A 75 -8.83 14.26 40.67
N ARG A 76 -9.09 15.56 40.70
CA ARG A 76 -9.25 16.31 41.96
C ARG A 76 -10.66 16.25 42.53
N ASN A 77 -11.63 15.89 41.69
CA ASN A 77 -13.04 15.81 42.06
C ASN A 77 -13.76 14.73 41.24
N GLN A 78 -14.96 14.37 41.68
CA GLN A 78 -15.76 13.31 41.05
C GLN A 78 -16.19 13.65 39.61
N GLN A 79 -16.34 14.94 39.27
CA GLN A 79 -16.72 15.36 37.92
C GLN A 79 -15.58 15.12 36.92
N GLU A 80 -14.35 15.49 37.28
CA GLU A 80 -13.15 15.20 36.48
C GLU A 80 -12.93 13.69 36.32
N LEU A 81 -13.11 12.92 37.39
CA LEU A 81 -13.02 11.46 37.35
C LEU A 81 -14.01 10.88 36.32
N ASN A 82 -15.29 11.26 36.39
CA ASN A 82 -16.32 10.77 35.48
C ASN A 82 -16.04 11.16 34.02
N LEU A 83 -15.50 12.36 33.79
CA LEU A 83 -15.11 12.81 32.45
C LEU A 83 -14.01 11.95 31.84
N TYR A 84 -12.95 11.65 32.61
CA TYR A 84 -11.87 10.80 32.12
C TYR A 84 -12.31 9.34 31.92
N LEU A 85 -13.24 8.83 32.73
CA LEU A 85 -13.82 7.50 32.56
C LEU A 85 -14.72 7.42 31.31
N ASP A 86 -15.53 8.44 31.03
CA ASP A 86 -16.34 8.50 29.80
C ASP A 86 -15.43 8.54 28.54
N HIS A 87 -14.33 9.29 28.59
CA HIS A 87 -13.33 9.27 27.53
C HIS A 87 -12.67 7.89 27.39
N LEU A 88 -12.37 7.20 28.48
CA LEU A 88 -11.79 5.86 28.47
C LEU A 88 -12.73 4.84 27.82
N GLU A 89 -14.02 4.89 28.12
CA GLU A 89 -15.05 4.01 27.56
C GLU A 89 -15.16 4.20 26.03
N LYS A 90 -15.30 5.45 25.58
CA LYS A 90 -15.34 5.81 24.16
C LYS A 90 -14.07 5.37 23.42
N ASN A 91 -12.92 5.54 24.05
CA ASN A 91 -11.66 5.13 23.46
C ASN A 91 -11.57 3.60 23.33
N THR A 92 -12.00 2.86 24.35
CA THR A 92 -12.00 1.40 24.36
C THR A 92 -12.92 0.83 23.29
N ALA A 93 -14.11 1.42 23.10
CA ALA A 93 -15.01 1.07 22.00
C ALA A 93 -14.33 1.29 20.63
N THR A 94 -13.65 2.43 20.47
CA THR A 94 -12.90 2.74 19.23
C THR A 94 -11.78 1.73 18.97
N VAL A 95 -10.99 1.36 19.99
CA VAL A 95 -9.96 0.32 19.89
C VAL A 95 -10.57 -1.01 19.43
N GLY A 96 -11.71 -1.41 20.00
CA GLY A 96 -12.43 -2.62 19.60
C GLY A 96 -12.80 -2.61 18.11
N THR A 97 -13.29 -1.48 17.60
CA THR A 97 -13.60 -1.36 16.16
C THR A 97 -12.37 -1.41 15.26
N LEU A 98 -11.25 -0.84 15.69
CA LEU A 98 -9.99 -0.86 14.94
C LEU A 98 -9.38 -2.27 14.93
N LEU A 99 -9.41 -2.97 16.06
CA LEU A 99 -8.99 -4.37 16.15
C LEU A 99 -9.82 -5.28 15.24
N ALA A 100 -11.14 -5.11 15.21
CA ALA A 100 -12.01 -5.85 14.30
C ALA A 100 -11.70 -5.58 12.81
N ARG A 101 -11.23 -4.38 12.47
CA ARG A 101 -10.77 -4.05 11.10
C ARG A 101 -9.43 -4.71 10.79
N ILE A 102 -8.50 -4.74 11.75
CA ILE A 102 -7.22 -5.43 11.62
C ILE A 102 -7.43 -6.94 11.45
N GLU A 103 -8.33 -7.55 12.22
CA GLU A 103 -8.65 -8.98 12.10
C GLU A 103 -9.16 -9.33 10.70
N LYS A 104 -9.96 -8.46 10.08
CA LYS A 104 -10.44 -8.63 8.70
C LYS A 104 -9.32 -8.49 7.66
N THR A 105 -8.33 -7.63 7.87
CA THR A 105 -7.23 -7.44 6.91
C THR A 105 -6.11 -8.47 7.05
N ILE A 106 -5.99 -9.16 8.18
CA ILE A 106 -5.00 -10.23 8.39
C ILE A 106 -5.53 -11.60 7.93
N ASN A 107 -6.84 -11.83 7.99
CA ASN A 107 -7.46 -13.11 7.60
C ASN A 107 -7.82 -13.20 6.10
N THR A 108 -7.29 -12.32 5.25
CA THR A 108 -7.45 -12.36 3.78
C THR A 108 -6.08 -12.56 3.15
#